data_AF-A0A970BE34-F1
#
_entry.id   AF-A0A970BE34-F1
#
_cell.length_a   1.000
_cell.length_b   1.000
_cell.length_c   1.000
_cell.angle_alpha   90.00
_cell.angle_beta   90.00
_cell.angle_gamma   90.00
#
_symmetry.space_group_name_H-M   'P 1'
#
loop_
_entity.id
_entity.type
_entity.pdbx_description
1 polymer ?
#
loop_
_entity_poly.entity_id
_entity_poly.type
_entity_poly.pdbx_seq_one_letter_code
_entity_poly.pdbx_strand_id
1 'polypeptide(L)'
;YVDFSGYTDIAIGVALLLGFRLPQNFNSPYKAKNCGEFWGRWHMSLSSWLKDYLYIPLGGNRSAGVGTFVNFALILGVFILLAANSTVTIILSCFGLALFLLFRFSEKSRFHIQRNLNLMITMLLGGLWHGSSWNFLIWGGLNGLGVLVYKYWRKISPWEKYNNVLGTVWKITLTFSFITFTRVFFRAPDYVTAETMLYKIANNFNFSIFPQVMTAYYKVWIMMLFGFVTHWLSYSFKDKWRDRFINAPHFLQAIISVIVVFAVYQTISAEMQAFIYFQF
;
A
#
# COMPACT_ATOMS: atom_id res chain seq x y z
N TYR A 1 3.08 8.51 2.94
CA TYR A 1 2.02 8.36 3.96
C TYR A 1 1.59 9.73 4.40
N VAL A 2 2.42 10.48 5.14
CA VAL A 2 2.07 11.77 5.74
C VAL A 2 1.43 12.74 4.73
N ASP A 3 2.02 12.86 3.55
CA ASP A 3 1.48 13.63 2.43
C ASP A 3 0.04 13.20 2.07
N PHE A 4 -0.13 11.97 1.56
CA PHE A 4 -1.45 11.50 1.14
C PHE A 4 -2.49 11.40 2.27
N SER A 5 -2.09 11.01 3.49
CA SER A 5 -3.01 11.00 4.63
C SER A 5 -3.43 12.40 5.05
N GLY A 6 -2.50 13.35 5.05
CA GLY A 6 -2.78 14.75 5.34
C GLY A 6 -3.74 15.35 4.32
N TYR A 7 -3.52 15.09 3.03
CA TYR A 7 -4.45 15.46 1.96
C TYR A 7 -5.86 14.89 2.20
N THR A 8 -5.98 13.61 2.56
CA THR A 8 -7.30 13.01 2.84
C THR A 8 -7.96 13.58 4.08
N ASP A 9 -7.19 13.91 5.12
CA ASP A 9 -7.72 14.53 6.34
C ASP A 9 -8.24 15.96 6.04
N ILE A 10 -7.54 16.72 5.18
CA ILE A 10 -8.01 18.02 4.68
C ILE A 10 -9.31 17.85 3.89
N ALA A 11 -9.37 16.89 2.96
CA ALA A 11 -10.58 16.62 2.17
C ALA A 11 -11.77 16.23 3.06
N ILE A 12 -11.57 15.40 4.08
CA ILE A 12 -12.59 15.06 5.08
C ILE A 12 -13.02 16.31 5.86
N GLY A 13 -12.08 17.14 6.29
CA GLY A 13 -12.36 18.40 7.00
C GLY A 13 -13.21 19.37 6.17
N VAL A 14 -12.84 19.59 4.90
CA VAL A 14 -13.61 20.44 3.98
C VAL A 14 -14.99 19.86 3.71
N ALA A 15 -15.10 18.54 3.49
CA ALA A 15 -16.39 17.89 3.30
C ALA A 15 -17.33 18.09 4.51
N LEU A 16 -16.80 18.03 5.73
CA LEU A 16 -17.56 18.29 6.95
C LEU A 16 -18.09 19.74 7.00
N LEU A 17 -17.30 20.72 6.56
CA LEU A 17 -17.76 22.12 6.46
C LEU A 17 -18.91 22.28 5.45
N LEU A 18 -18.92 21.46 4.40
CA LEU A 18 -19.98 21.44 3.38
C LEU A 18 -21.17 20.55 3.77
N GLY A 19 -21.17 19.94 4.95
CA GLY A 19 -22.25 19.07 5.44
C GLY A 19 -22.17 17.61 4.98
N PHE A 20 -21.08 17.20 4.32
CA PHE A 20 -20.85 15.83 3.87
C PHE A 20 -19.95 15.06 4.84
N ARG A 21 -20.20 13.75 4.99
CA ARG A 21 -19.33 12.84 5.76
C ARG A 21 -18.64 11.86 4.83
N LEU A 22 -17.36 12.09 4.57
CA LEU A 22 -16.54 11.17 3.78
C LEU A 22 -15.96 10.04 4.65
N PRO A 23 -15.77 8.83 4.09
CA PRO A 23 -15.12 7.74 4.80
C PRO A 23 -13.64 8.06 5.05
N GLN A 24 -13.11 7.54 6.16
CA GLN A 24 -11.67 7.63 6.46
C GLN A 24 -10.87 6.82 5.44
N ASN A 25 -9.68 7.31 5.07
CA ASN A 25 -8.85 6.65 4.09
C ASN A 25 -7.64 5.88 4.67
N PHE A 26 -7.22 6.19 5.89
CA PHE A 26 -6.13 5.51 6.58
C PHE A 26 -6.52 5.12 8.00
N ASN A 27 -5.92 4.06 8.54
CA ASN A 27 -6.09 3.65 9.93
C ASN A 27 -4.78 3.08 10.54
N SER A 28 -3.82 3.97 10.83
CA SER A 28 -2.46 3.64 11.29
C SER A 28 -1.88 2.40 10.56
N PRO A 29 -1.74 2.43 9.22
CA PRO A 29 -1.43 1.25 8.41
C PRO A 29 -0.14 0.52 8.79
N TYR A 30 0.92 1.22 9.22
CA TYR A 30 2.16 0.59 9.67
C TYR A 30 2.07 -0.11 11.04
N LYS A 31 0.91 -0.11 11.70
CA LYS A 31 0.64 -0.98 12.84
C LYS A 31 0.15 -2.37 12.42
N ALA A 32 0.01 -2.62 11.12
CA ALA A 32 -0.47 -3.89 10.60
C ALA A 32 0.52 -5.02 10.93
N LYS A 33 -0.01 -6.13 11.42
CA LYS A 33 0.76 -7.34 11.75
C LYS A 33 0.97 -8.27 10.54
N ASN A 34 0.30 -7.98 9.42
CA ASN A 34 0.44 -8.71 8.17
C ASN A 34 -0.02 -7.88 6.97
N CYS A 35 0.33 -8.33 5.76
CA CYS A 35 -0.01 -7.65 4.51
C CYS A 35 -1.52 -7.47 4.30
N GLY A 36 -2.34 -8.45 4.70
CA GLY A 36 -3.80 -8.34 4.57
C GLY A 36 -4.38 -7.25 5.49
N GLU A 37 -3.90 -7.19 6.74
CA GLU A 37 -4.26 -6.14 7.69
C GLU A 37 -3.79 -4.75 7.20
N PHE A 38 -2.62 -4.66 6.55
CA PHE A 38 -2.12 -3.41 5.99
C PHE A 38 -3.08 -2.82 4.96
N TRP A 39 -3.56 -3.64 4.01
CA TRP A 39 -4.51 -3.21 2.99
C TRP A 39 -5.91 -2.90 3.55
N GLY A 40 -6.26 -3.45 4.71
CA GLY A 40 -7.46 -3.03 5.46
C GLY A 40 -7.31 -1.69 6.18
N ARG A 41 -6.12 -1.09 6.19
CA ARG A 41 -5.79 0.15 6.91
C ARG A 41 -5.19 1.25 6.01
N TRP A 42 -4.86 0.94 4.75
CA TRP A 42 -4.21 1.82 3.80
C TRP A 42 -5.13 2.08 2.61
N HIS A 43 -5.34 3.34 2.24
CA HIS A 43 -6.19 3.73 1.11
C HIS A 43 -7.55 3.00 1.11
N MET A 44 -8.21 3.01 2.27
CA MET A 44 -9.37 2.17 2.57
C MET A 44 -10.55 2.40 1.63
N SER A 45 -10.73 3.62 1.09
CA SER A 45 -11.78 3.89 0.11
C SER A 45 -11.52 3.14 -1.20
N LEU A 46 -10.31 3.22 -1.76
CA LEU A 46 -9.90 2.47 -2.95
C LEU A 46 -9.90 0.96 -2.68
N SER A 47 -9.36 0.51 -1.55
CA SER A 47 -9.34 -0.91 -1.21
C SER A 47 -10.76 -1.49 -1.07
N SER A 48 -11.70 -0.71 -0.53
CA SER A 48 -13.12 -1.12 -0.48
C SER A 48 -13.74 -1.11 -1.87
N TRP A 49 -13.46 -0.11 -2.69
CA TRP A 49 -13.95 -0.06 -4.07
C TRP A 49 -13.45 -1.25 -4.90
N LEU A 50 -12.15 -1.56 -4.86
CA LEU A 50 -11.58 -2.74 -5.53
C LEU A 50 -12.18 -4.04 -4.99
N LYS A 51 -12.46 -4.11 -3.69
CA LYS A 51 -13.10 -5.29 -3.10
C LYS A 51 -14.54 -5.45 -3.61
N ASP A 52 -15.33 -4.38 -3.62
CA ASP A 52 -16.77 -4.41 -3.90
C ASP A 52 -17.09 -4.44 -5.39
N TYR A 53 -16.28 -3.79 -6.23
CA TYR A 53 -16.52 -3.64 -7.67
C TYR A 53 -15.61 -4.49 -8.55
N LEU A 54 -14.56 -5.11 -8.00
CA LEU A 54 -13.67 -5.99 -8.75
C LEU A 54 -13.57 -7.38 -8.12
N TYR A 55 -13.10 -7.49 -6.88
CA TYR A 55 -12.86 -8.79 -6.24
C TYR A 55 -14.13 -9.63 -6.04
N ILE A 56 -15.20 -9.05 -5.50
CA ILE A 56 -16.48 -9.75 -5.26
C ILE A 56 -17.15 -10.13 -6.59
N PRO A 57 -17.30 -9.23 -7.59
CA PRO A 57 -17.85 -9.57 -8.90
C PRO A 57 -17.07 -10.66 -9.66
N LEU A 58 -15.75 -10.76 -9.46
CA LEU A 58 -14.93 -11.88 -9.98
C LEU A 58 -15.20 -13.23 -9.28
N GLY A 59 -16.13 -13.29 -8.33
CA GLY A 59 -16.49 -14.51 -7.58
C GLY A 59 -15.89 -14.57 -6.18
N GLY A 60 -15.05 -13.59 -5.80
CA GLY A 60 -14.53 -13.41 -4.44
C GLY A 60 -14.03 -14.71 -3.79
N ASN A 61 -14.71 -15.10 -2.70
CA ASN A 61 -14.45 -16.32 -1.91
C ASN A 61 -15.50 -17.43 -2.12
N ARG A 62 -16.34 -17.38 -3.16
CA ARG A 62 -17.47 -18.31 -3.34
C ARG A 62 -17.24 -19.29 -4.50
N SER A 63 -17.38 -18.82 -5.74
CA SER A 63 -17.19 -19.64 -6.93
C SER A 63 -16.77 -18.73 -8.07
N ALA A 64 -15.67 -19.04 -8.76
CA ALA A 64 -15.32 -18.25 -9.94
C ALA A 64 -16.30 -18.51 -11.08
N GLY A 65 -16.77 -17.42 -11.68
CA GLY A 65 -17.40 -17.46 -13.00
C GLY A 65 -16.36 -17.43 -14.12
N VAL A 66 -16.85 -17.42 -15.37
CA VAL A 66 -16.04 -17.22 -16.58
C VAL A 66 -15.17 -15.95 -16.48
N GLY A 67 -15.64 -14.93 -15.76
CA GLY A 67 -14.94 -13.66 -15.55
C GLY A 67 -13.53 -13.79 -14.97
N THR A 68 -13.26 -14.70 -14.02
CA THR A 68 -11.90 -14.90 -13.49
C THR A 68 -10.93 -15.34 -14.57
N PHE A 69 -11.36 -16.23 -15.48
CA PHE A 69 -10.51 -16.75 -16.55
C PHE A 69 -10.24 -15.71 -17.62
N VAL A 70 -11.28 -14.97 -18.01
CA VAL A 70 -11.14 -13.87 -18.97
C VAL A 70 -10.17 -12.82 -18.42
N ASN A 71 -10.32 -12.41 -17.16
CA ASN A 71 -9.43 -11.43 -16.55
C ASN A 71 -8.01 -11.98 -16.36
N PHE A 72 -7.87 -13.24 -15.96
CA PHE A 72 -6.56 -13.88 -15.86
C PHE A 72 -5.85 -13.94 -17.22
N ALA A 73 -6.55 -14.37 -18.27
CA ALA A 73 -6.02 -14.45 -19.62
C ALA A 73 -5.67 -13.07 -20.17
N LEU A 74 -6.51 -12.05 -19.92
CA LEU A 74 -6.26 -10.68 -20.33
C LEU A 74 -5.01 -10.12 -19.63
N ILE A 75 -4.90 -10.29 -18.31
CA ILE A 75 -3.73 -9.84 -17.56
C ILE A 75 -2.48 -10.58 -18.02
N LEU A 76 -2.55 -11.92 -18.15
CA LEU A 76 -1.44 -12.73 -18.65
C LEU A 76 -1.02 -12.30 -20.06
N GLY A 77 -1.99 -11.99 -20.93
CA GLY A 77 -1.75 -11.45 -22.27
C GLY A 77 -1.05 -10.10 -22.23
N VAL A 78 -1.49 -9.18 -21.35
CA VAL A 78 -0.80 -7.90 -21.13
C VAL A 78 0.64 -8.12 -20.66
N PHE A 79 0.88 -9.02 -19.71
CA PHE A 79 2.23 -9.36 -19.26
C PHE A 79 3.11 -9.90 -20.40
N ILE A 80 2.56 -10.78 -21.24
CA ILE A 80 3.27 -11.35 -22.38
C ILE A 80 3.61 -10.27 -23.41
N LEU A 81 2.67 -9.35 -23.69
CA LEU A 81 2.88 -8.24 -24.62
C LEU A 81 3.93 -7.25 -24.09
N LEU A 82 3.88 -6.94 -22.79
CA LEU A 82 4.84 -6.01 -22.17
C LEU A 82 6.23 -6.63 -22.00
N ALA A 83 6.35 -7.96 -21.87
CA ALA A 83 7.61 -8.65 -21.57
C ALA A 83 8.70 -8.34 -22.59
N ALA A 84 8.34 -8.17 -23.87
CA ALA A 84 9.26 -7.95 -24.99
C ALA A 84 10.49 -8.90 -25.01
N ASN A 85 10.40 -10.03 -24.31
CA ASN A 85 11.47 -10.99 -24.05
C ASN A 85 10.90 -12.40 -24.17
N SER A 86 11.46 -13.19 -25.09
CA SER A 86 11.00 -14.53 -25.43
C SER A 86 11.02 -15.49 -24.23
N THR A 87 12.04 -15.42 -23.39
CA THR A 87 12.17 -16.26 -22.19
C THR A 87 11.05 -15.98 -21.20
N VAL A 88 10.79 -14.70 -20.90
CA VAL A 88 9.73 -14.30 -19.96
C VAL A 88 8.36 -14.71 -20.50
N THR A 89 8.11 -14.52 -21.81
CA THR A 89 6.87 -14.94 -22.47
C THR A 89 6.64 -16.45 -22.36
N ILE A 90 7.67 -17.27 -22.60
CA ILE A 90 7.57 -18.73 -22.48
C ILE A 90 7.25 -19.13 -21.04
N ILE A 91 7.95 -18.58 -20.05
CA ILE A 91 7.73 -18.88 -18.64
C ILE A 91 6.28 -18.55 -18.23
N LEU A 92 5.79 -17.37 -18.59
CA LEU A 92 4.42 -16.94 -18.29
C LEU A 92 3.37 -17.83 -18.98
N SER A 93 3.61 -18.21 -20.23
CA SER A 93 2.71 -19.09 -21.00
C SER A 93 2.64 -20.49 -20.37
N CYS A 94 3.79 -21.07 -20.02
CA CYS A 94 3.87 -22.36 -19.33
C CYS A 94 3.17 -22.31 -17.95
N PHE A 95 3.37 -21.22 -17.21
CA PHE A 95 2.71 -21.02 -15.91
C PHE A 95 1.18 -20.91 -16.06
N GLY A 96 0.70 -20.15 -17.04
CA GLY A 96 -0.72 -20.03 -17.37
C GLY A 96 -1.34 -21.38 -17.74
N LEU A 97 -0.64 -22.17 -18.57
CA LEU A 97 -1.07 -23.51 -18.94
C LEU A 97 -1.12 -24.45 -17.72
N ALA A 98 -0.10 -24.45 -16.86
CA ALA A 98 -0.07 -25.26 -15.66
C ALA A 98 -1.25 -24.93 -14.72
N LEU A 99 -1.54 -23.65 -14.50
CA LEU A 99 -2.69 -23.21 -13.72
C LEU A 99 -4.02 -23.64 -14.34
N PHE A 100 -4.14 -23.55 -15.67
CA PHE A 100 -5.32 -24.00 -16.40
C PHE A 100 -5.54 -25.51 -16.25
N LEU A 101 -4.48 -26.32 -16.37
CA LEU A 101 -4.54 -27.77 -16.19
C LEU A 101 -4.91 -28.15 -14.75
N LEU A 102 -4.27 -27.52 -13.75
CA LEU A 102 -4.60 -27.73 -12.34
C LEU A 102 -6.06 -27.39 -12.04
N PHE A 103 -6.57 -26.31 -12.64
CA PHE A 103 -7.97 -25.92 -12.53
C PHE A 103 -8.93 -26.94 -13.18
N ARG A 104 -8.57 -27.43 -14.37
CA ARG A 104 -9.41 -28.34 -15.17
C ARG A 104 -9.53 -29.72 -14.54
N PHE A 105 -8.46 -30.22 -13.93
CA PHE A 105 -8.36 -31.60 -13.47
C PHE A 105 -8.44 -31.78 -11.94
N SER A 106 -8.27 -30.74 -11.12
CA SER A 106 -8.35 -30.84 -9.66
C SER A 106 -9.53 -30.07 -9.09
N GLU A 107 -10.68 -30.74 -8.90
CA GLU A 107 -11.86 -30.11 -8.28
C GLU A 107 -11.59 -29.62 -6.85
N LYS A 108 -10.81 -30.38 -6.08
CA LYS A 108 -10.40 -30.03 -4.71
C LYS A 108 -9.56 -28.76 -4.64
N SER A 109 -8.71 -28.52 -5.64
CA SER A 109 -7.81 -27.34 -5.68
C SER A 109 -8.47 -26.14 -6.33
N ARG A 110 -9.52 -26.36 -7.13
CA ARG A 110 -10.23 -25.37 -7.93
C ARG A 110 -10.59 -24.11 -7.14
N PHE A 111 -11.28 -24.29 -6.02
CA PHE A 111 -11.73 -23.19 -5.16
C PHE A 111 -10.56 -22.35 -4.62
N HIS A 112 -9.47 -23.00 -4.19
CA HIS A 112 -8.30 -22.32 -3.65
C HIS A 112 -7.55 -21.53 -4.71
N ILE A 113 -7.38 -22.11 -5.90
CA ILE A 113 -6.75 -21.46 -7.05
C ILE A 113 -7.56 -20.23 -7.46
N GLN A 114 -8.88 -20.37 -7.63
CA GLN A 114 -9.79 -19.28 -7.99
C GLN A 114 -9.68 -18.09 -7.03
N ARG A 115 -9.81 -18.35 -5.72
CA ARG A 115 -9.73 -17.31 -4.70
C ARG A 115 -8.40 -16.55 -4.75
N ASN A 116 -7.30 -17.27 -4.97
CA ASN A 116 -5.97 -16.66 -5.04
C ASN A 116 -5.77 -15.87 -6.32
N LEU A 117 -6.27 -16.38 -7.45
CA LEU A 117 -6.23 -15.67 -8.73
C LEU A 117 -7.03 -14.38 -8.65
N ASN A 118 -8.26 -14.40 -8.11
CA ASN A 118 -9.06 -13.19 -7.93
C ASN A 118 -8.34 -12.14 -7.10
N LEU A 119 -7.63 -12.56 -6.04
CA LEU A 119 -6.82 -11.66 -5.23
C LEU A 119 -5.65 -11.08 -6.03
N MET A 120 -4.90 -11.92 -6.75
CA MET A 120 -3.78 -11.48 -7.57
C MET A 120 -4.24 -10.51 -8.67
N ILE A 121 -5.31 -10.85 -9.37
CA ILE A 121 -5.95 -10.01 -10.40
C ILE A 121 -6.33 -8.66 -9.80
N THR A 122 -6.97 -8.65 -8.63
CA THR A 122 -7.38 -7.40 -7.96
C THR A 122 -6.17 -6.52 -7.62
N MET A 123 -5.08 -7.11 -7.14
CA MET A 123 -3.87 -6.37 -6.76
C MET A 123 -3.06 -5.89 -7.98
N LEU A 124 -3.02 -6.69 -9.06
CA LEU A 124 -2.37 -6.33 -10.32
C LEU A 124 -3.13 -5.21 -11.04
N LEU A 125 -4.46 -5.31 -11.12
CA LEU A 125 -5.30 -4.24 -11.66
C LEU A 125 -5.25 -2.99 -10.79
N GLY A 126 -5.16 -3.14 -9.46
CA GLY A 126 -4.90 -2.03 -8.55
C GLY A 126 -3.54 -1.36 -8.82
N GLY A 127 -2.51 -2.13 -9.16
CA GLY A 127 -1.23 -1.61 -9.67
C GLY A 127 -1.41 -0.84 -10.97
N LEU A 128 -2.02 -1.46 -11.98
CA LEU A 128 -2.25 -0.82 -13.29
C LEU A 128 -3.12 0.44 -13.23
N TRP A 129 -4.00 0.56 -12.23
CA TRP A 129 -4.77 1.78 -11.97
C TRP A 129 -3.86 2.97 -11.60
N HIS A 130 -2.71 2.72 -10.97
CA HIS A 130 -1.73 3.77 -10.67
C HIS A 130 -0.88 4.17 -11.89
N GLY A 131 -0.68 3.27 -12.85
CA GLY A 131 0.04 3.55 -14.09
C GLY A 131 0.35 2.28 -14.88
N SER A 132 0.69 2.43 -16.16
CA SER A 132 0.90 1.33 -17.11
C SER A 132 2.34 0.77 -17.16
N SER A 133 3.23 1.21 -16.26
CA SER A 133 4.63 0.80 -16.24
C SER A 133 4.88 -0.54 -15.52
N TRP A 134 6.04 -1.16 -15.79
CA TRP A 134 6.50 -2.37 -15.10
C TRP A 134 6.55 -2.21 -13.58
N ASN A 135 6.89 -1.01 -13.10
CA ASN A 135 7.00 -0.67 -11.69
C ASN A 135 5.68 -0.91 -10.94
N PHE A 136 4.57 -0.41 -11.47
CA PHE A 136 3.26 -0.59 -10.84
C PHE A 136 2.75 -2.03 -10.91
N LEU A 137 3.09 -2.73 -12.00
CA LEU A 137 2.73 -4.12 -12.17
C LEU A 137 3.48 -5.02 -11.17
N ILE A 138 4.79 -4.83 -11.02
CA ILE A 138 5.63 -5.50 -10.03
C ILE A 138 5.14 -5.16 -8.62
N TRP A 139 4.85 -3.88 -8.35
CA TRP A 139 4.33 -3.45 -7.05
C TRP A 139 3.01 -4.13 -6.68
N GLY A 140 2.04 -4.16 -7.61
CA GLY A 140 0.75 -4.82 -7.41
C GLY A 140 0.92 -6.33 -7.22
N GLY A 141 1.76 -6.96 -8.04
CA GLY A 141 2.10 -8.38 -7.95
C GLY A 141 2.74 -8.75 -6.63
N LEU A 142 3.77 -8.02 -6.19
CA LEU A 142 4.44 -8.24 -4.91
C LEU A 142 3.44 -8.11 -3.76
N ASN A 143 2.60 -7.08 -3.73
CA ASN A 143 1.64 -6.91 -2.65
C ASN A 143 0.56 -8.03 -2.62
N GLY A 144 0.10 -8.48 -3.78
CA GLY A 144 -0.77 -9.67 -3.87
C GLY A 144 -0.07 -10.93 -3.36
N LEU A 145 1.18 -11.17 -3.77
CA LEU A 145 2.00 -12.27 -3.27
C LEU A 145 2.21 -12.17 -1.75
N GLY A 146 2.45 -10.98 -1.20
CA GLY A 146 2.60 -10.77 0.24
C GLY A 146 1.37 -11.22 1.03
N VAL A 147 0.16 -10.94 0.52
CA VAL A 147 -1.09 -11.43 1.14
C VAL A 147 -1.24 -12.95 1.01
N LEU A 148 -0.91 -13.52 -0.15
CA LEU A 148 -0.96 -14.98 -0.35
C LEU A 148 0.05 -15.73 0.51
N VAL A 149 1.31 -15.28 0.52
CA VAL A 149 2.39 -15.87 1.33
C VAL A 149 1.99 -15.86 2.80
N TYR A 150 1.50 -14.74 3.33
CA TYR A 150 1.03 -14.69 4.71
C TYR A 150 -0.16 -15.63 4.96
N LYS A 151 -1.13 -15.72 4.05
CA LYS A 151 -2.29 -16.63 4.15
C LYS A 151 -1.89 -18.10 4.32
N TYR A 152 -0.81 -18.53 3.68
CA TYR A 152 -0.30 -19.90 3.80
C TYR A 152 0.69 -20.06 4.95
N TRP A 153 1.64 -19.13 5.10
CA TRP A 153 2.62 -19.15 6.18
C TRP A 153 1.94 -19.18 7.54
N ARG A 154 0.90 -18.37 7.78
CA ARG A 154 0.24 -18.34 9.10
C ARG A 154 -0.30 -19.71 9.57
N LYS A 155 -0.55 -20.66 8.66
CA LYS A 155 -0.98 -22.02 9.00
C LYS A 155 0.14 -22.91 9.51
N ILE A 156 1.38 -22.64 9.09
CA ILE A 156 2.58 -23.42 9.44
C ILE A 156 3.51 -22.67 10.40
N SER A 157 3.27 -21.38 10.62
CA SER A 157 4.14 -20.51 11.42
C SER A 157 4.12 -20.92 12.90
N PRO A 158 5.27 -21.29 13.49
CA PRO A 158 5.35 -21.55 14.92
C PRO A 158 5.14 -20.26 15.74
N TRP A 159 5.28 -19.09 15.11
CA TRP A 159 5.20 -17.79 15.77
C TRP A 159 3.84 -17.09 15.67
N GLU A 160 2.91 -17.58 14.83
CA GLU A 160 1.60 -16.95 14.66
C GLU A 160 0.82 -16.88 15.99
N LYS A 161 0.98 -17.89 16.85
CA LYS A 161 0.33 -17.98 18.17
C LYS A 161 0.82 -16.96 19.20
N TYR A 162 2.02 -16.38 19.03
CA TYR A 162 2.55 -15.41 19.99
C TYR A 162 1.91 -14.04 19.80
N ASN A 163 1.12 -13.63 20.77
CA ASN A 163 0.45 -12.32 20.83
C ASN A 163 1.00 -11.41 21.94
N ASN A 164 2.15 -11.76 22.50
CA ASN A 164 2.86 -10.86 23.41
C ASN A 164 3.42 -9.64 22.66
N VAL A 165 3.95 -8.68 23.41
CA VAL A 165 4.50 -7.43 22.87
C VAL A 165 5.58 -7.73 21.82
N LEU A 166 6.53 -8.61 22.13
CA LEU A 166 7.63 -8.95 21.24
C LEU A 166 7.14 -9.59 19.93
N GLY A 167 6.20 -10.53 19.99
CA GLY A 167 5.59 -11.15 18.81
C GLY A 167 4.82 -10.15 17.97
N THR A 168 4.14 -9.19 18.60
CA THR A 168 3.46 -8.08 17.90
C THR A 168 4.46 -7.17 17.19
N VAL A 169 5.53 -6.77 17.87
CA VAL A 169 6.61 -5.96 17.28
C VAL A 169 7.23 -6.69 16.09
N TRP A 170 7.54 -7.99 16.22
CA TRP A 170 8.08 -8.77 15.11
C TRP A 170 7.17 -8.83 13.89
N LYS A 171 5.87 -9.10 14.09
CA LYS A 171 4.87 -9.12 13.02
C LYS A 171 4.75 -7.77 12.31
N ILE A 172 4.77 -6.69 13.09
CA ILE A 172 4.75 -5.32 12.57
C ILE A 172 6.01 -5.02 11.76
N THR A 173 7.19 -5.30 12.32
CA THR A 173 8.48 -5.06 11.65
C THR A 173 8.57 -5.80 10.32
N LEU A 174 8.21 -7.09 10.28
CA LEU A 174 8.22 -7.87 9.04
C LEU A 174 7.28 -7.28 7.99
N THR A 175 6.05 -6.93 8.39
CA THR A 175 5.07 -6.32 7.49
C THR A 175 5.54 -4.96 6.99
N PHE A 176 6.02 -4.12 7.90
CA PHE A 176 6.52 -2.79 7.58
C PHE A 176 7.71 -2.84 6.62
N SER A 177 8.69 -3.71 6.87
CA SER A 177 9.84 -3.90 6.00
C SER A 177 9.42 -4.38 4.61
N PHE A 178 8.52 -5.36 4.52
CA PHE A 178 7.99 -5.84 3.25
C PHE A 178 7.27 -4.74 2.47
N ILE A 179 6.32 -4.04 3.11
CA ILE A 179 5.58 -2.96 2.46
C ILE A 179 6.52 -1.84 2.02
N THR A 180 7.52 -1.48 2.84
CA THR A 180 8.52 -0.46 2.51
C THR A 180 9.38 -0.90 1.32
N PHE A 181 9.79 -2.16 1.28
CA PHE A 181 10.49 -2.73 0.14
C PHE A 181 9.66 -2.63 -1.14
N THR A 182 8.37 -3.01 -1.11
CA THR A 182 7.53 -2.91 -2.33
C THR A 182 7.43 -1.48 -2.84
N ARG A 183 7.49 -0.46 -1.97
CA ARG A 183 7.40 0.95 -2.35
C ARG A 183 8.58 1.46 -3.16
N VAL A 184 9.70 0.75 -3.20
CA VAL A 184 10.80 1.08 -4.11
C VAL A 184 10.28 1.11 -5.55
N PHE A 185 9.53 0.08 -5.96
CA PHE A 185 8.91 0.03 -7.29
C PHE A 185 7.82 1.09 -7.46
N PHE A 186 7.01 1.35 -6.43
CA PHE A 186 5.95 2.36 -6.52
C PHE A 186 6.48 3.79 -6.73
N ARG A 187 7.66 4.11 -6.17
CA ARG A 187 8.19 5.48 -6.14
C ARG A 187 9.27 5.74 -7.19
N ALA A 188 10.01 4.71 -7.59
CA ALA A 188 11.06 4.85 -8.59
C ALA A 188 10.48 5.33 -9.93
N PRO A 189 11.16 6.26 -10.64
CA PRO A 189 10.68 6.76 -11.94
C PRO A 189 10.53 5.65 -12.99
N ASP A 190 11.41 4.66 -12.93
CA ASP A 190 11.48 3.56 -13.88
C ASP A 190 12.06 2.29 -13.22
N TYR A 191 12.00 1.17 -13.94
CA TYR A 191 12.46 -0.12 -13.46
C TYR A 191 13.99 -0.17 -13.23
N VAL A 192 14.77 0.46 -14.11
CA VAL A 192 16.24 0.48 -14.03
C VAL A 192 16.70 1.23 -12.78
N THR A 193 16.03 2.33 -12.44
CA THR A 193 16.28 3.06 -11.20
C THR A 193 15.95 2.20 -9.97
N ALA A 194 14.80 1.51 -9.97
CA ALA A 194 14.43 0.61 -8.87
C ALA A 194 15.46 -0.52 -8.69
N GLU A 195 15.88 -1.16 -9.78
CA GLU A 195 16.90 -2.20 -9.80
C GLU A 195 18.25 -1.68 -9.27
N THR A 196 18.68 -0.51 -9.73
CA THR A 196 19.91 0.14 -9.27
C THR A 196 19.88 0.43 -7.77
N MET A 197 18.74 0.90 -7.24
CA MET A 197 18.57 1.12 -5.80
C MET A 197 18.72 -0.19 -5.01
N LEU A 198 18.07 -1.26 -5.45
CA LEU A 198 18.17 -2.58 -4.81
C LEU A 198 19.59 -3.16 -4.87
N TYR A 199 20.26 -3.02 -6.02
CA TYR A 199 21.65 -3.46 -6.20
C TYR A 199 22.59 -2.73 -5.23
N LYS A 200 22.44 -1.40 -5.08
CA LYS A 200 23.26 -0.61 -4.16
C LYS A 200 23.01 -0.96 -2.69
N ILE A 201 21.76 -1.24 -2.32
CA ILE A 201 21.42 -1.70 -0.96
C ILE A 201 22.09 -3.04 -0.65
N ALA A 202 22.17 -3.95 -1.63
CA ALA A 202 22.75 -5.28 -1.42
C ALA A 202 24.29 -5.30 -1.50
N ASN A 203 24.88 -4.58 -2.45
CA ASN A 203 26.31 -4.73 -2.79
C ASN A 203 27.19 -3.56 -2.34
N ASN A 204 26.61 -2.37 -2.20
CA ASN A 204 27.37 -1.14 -1.92
C ASN A 204 26.98 -0.52 -0.57
N PHE A 205 26.46 -1.33 0.36
CA PHE A 205 26.13 -0.85 1.69
C PHE A 205 27.40 -0.62 2.51
N ASN A 206 27.65 0.64 2.86
CA ASN A 206 28.77 1.00 3.72
C ASN A 206 28.24 1.56 5.05
N PHE A 207 28.45 0.83 6.14
CA PHE A 207 27.99 1.27 7.46
C PHE A 207 28.84 2.41 8.05
N SER A 208 30.07 2.62 7.58
CA SER A 208 30.96 3.65 8.14
C SER A 208 30.51 5.08 7.85
N ILE A 209 29.68 5.28 6.82
CA ILE A 209 29.11 6.60 6.47
C ILE A 209 27.86 6.95 7.29
N PHE A 210 27.38 6.04 8.15
CA PHE A 210 26.13 6.23 8.89
C PHE A 210 26.14 7.51 9.76
N PRO A 211 27.19 7.83 10.53
CA PRO A 211 27.22 9.07 11.31
C PRO A 211 27.10 10.33 10.43
N GLN A 212 27.75 10.36 9.27
CA GLN A 212 27.71 11.48 8.33
C GLN A 212 26.32 11.63 7.72
N VAL A 213 25.63 10.52 7.41
CA VAL A 213 24.25 10.55 6.93
C VAL A 213 23.30 11.07 8.01
N MET A 214 23.48 10.64 9.26
CA MET A 214 22.65 11.12 10.37
C MET A 214 22.80 12.63 10.59
N THR A 215 24.02 13.15 10.54
CA THR A 215 24.27 14.59 10.73
C THR A 215 23.85 15.41 9.51
N ALA A 216 24.14 14.96 8.29
CA ALA A 216 23.78 15.69 7.07
C ALA A 216 22.26 15.77 6.85
N TYR A 217 21.52 14.70 7.21
CA TYR A 217 20.09 14.59 6.95
C TYR A 217 19.23 14.68 8.21
N TYR A 218 19.73 15.26 9.31
CA TYR A 218 19.01 15.32 10.60
C TYR A 218 17.59 15.91 10.48
N LYS A 219 17.38 16.92 9.62
CA LYS A 219 16.05 17.51 9.37
C LYS A 219 15.07 16.48 8.78
N VAL A 220 15.55 15.64 7.87
CA VAL A 220 14.75 14.56 7.27
C VAL A 220 14.39 13.53 8.33
N TRP A 221 15.35 13.16 9.20
CA TRP A 221 15.10 12.23 10.30
C TRP A 221 14.07 12.77 11.30
N ILE A 222 14.16 14.05 11.68
CA ILE A 222 13.16 14.71 12.55
C ILE A 222 11.78 14.69 11.88
N MET A 223 11.70 15.04 10.60
CA MET A 223 10.43 15.03 9.87
C MET A 223 9.83 13.63 9.75
N MET A 224 10.66 12.61 9.50
CA MET A 224 10.24 11.21 9.51
C MET A 224 9.74 10.79 10.88
N LEU A 225 10.46 11.13 11.95
CA LEU A 225 10.06 10.83 13.33
C LEU A 225 8.73 11.48 13.66
N PHE A 226 8.54 12.76 13.33
CA PHE A 226 7.27 13.46 13.48
C PHE A 226 6.14 12.75 12.70
N GLY A 227 6.41 12.36 11.45
CA GLY A 227 5.49 11.57 10.63
C GLY A 227 5.12 10.22 11.24
N PHE A 228 6.07 9.53 11.87
CA PHE A 228 5.81 8.26 12.56
C PHE A 228 5.05 8.44 13.87
N VAL A 229 5.37 9.47 14.66
CA VAL A 229 4.64 9.78 15.90
C VAL A 229 3.19 10.11 15.57
N THR A 230 2.94 10.99 14.60
CA THR A 230 1.58 11.37 14.18
C THR A 230 0.81 10.20 13.56
N HIS A 231 1.47 9.32 12.80
CA HIS A 231 0.91 8.06 12.31
C HIS A 231 0.47 7.14 13.46
N TRP A 232 1.25 7.09 14.55
CA TRP A 232 1.01 6.19 15.67
C TRP A 232 -0.07 6.70 16.64
N LEU A 233 -0.49 7.96 16.55
CA LEU A 233 -1.62 8.47 17.32
C LEU A 233 -2.91 7.75 16.92
N SER A 234 -3.71 7.34 17.91
CA SER A 234 -5.00 6.70 17.66
C SER A 234 -6.02 7.70 17.12
N TYR A 235 -7.01 7.21 16.38
CA TYR A 235 -8.11 8.06 15.92
C TYR A 235 -8.90 8.66 17.09
N SER A 236 -9.13 7.90 18.17
CA SER A 236 -9.76 8.44 19.38
C SER A 236 -9.01 9.66 19.93
N PHE A 237 -7.67 9.66 19.87
CA PHE A 237 -6.89 10.84 20.26
C PHE A 237 -7.13 12.02 19.30
N LYS A 238 -7.10 11.77 17.98
CA LYS A 238 -7.35 12.80 16.96
C LYS A 238 -8.76 13.37 17.07
N ASP A 239 -9.77 12.52 17.22
CA ASP A 239 -11.18 12.88 17.41
C ASP A 239 -11.37 13.71 18.68
N LYS A 240 -10.73 13.32 19.80
CA LYS A 240 -10.78 14.10 21.04
C LYS A 240 -10.25 15.52 20.86
N TRP A 241 -9.14 15.71 20.15
CA TRP A 241 -8.59 17.04 19.89
C TRP A 241 -9.43 17.84 18.89
N ARG A 242 -9.98 17.19 17.87
CA ARG A 242 -10.97 17.79 16.97
C ARG A 242 -12.18 18.29 17.76
N ASP A 243 -12.77 17.45 18.60
CA ASP A 243 -13.97 17.77 19.36
C ASP A 243 -13.68 18.88 20.39
N ARG A 244 -12.48 18.90 20.98
CA ARG A 244 -12.03 20.03 21.81
C ARG A 244 -11.93 21.34 21.03
N PHE A 245 -11.42 21.31 19.81
CA PHE A 245 -11.37 22.50 18.95
C PHE A 245 -12.78 22.97 18.55
N ILE A 246 -13.67 22.05 18.18
CA ILE A 246 -15.07 22.34 17.83
C ILE A 246 -15.82 22.99 19.01
N ASN A 247 -15.60 22.50 20.23
CA ASN A 247 -16.25 23.02 21.43
C ASN A 247 -15.53 24.24 22.05
N ALA A 248 -14.40 24.68 21.48
CA ALA A 248 -13.69 25.85 21.96
C ALA A 248 -14.46 27.15 21.62
N PRO A 249 -14.31 28.23 22.42
CA PRO A 249 -14.86 29.53 22.07
C PRO A 249 -14.39 30.00 20.69
N HIS A 250 -15.26 30.68 19.93
CA HIS A 250 -14.96 31.12 18.56
C HIS A 250 -13.68 31.96 18.43
N PHE A 251 -13.36 32.79 19.44
CA PHE A 251 -12.12 33.57 19.43
C PHE A 251 -10.88 32.66 19.46
N LEU A 252 -10.92 31.56 20.24
CA LEU A 252 -9.81 30.62 20.33
C LEU A 252 -9.69 29.79 19.04
N GLN A 253 -10.82 29.41 18.43
CA GLN A 253 -10.83 28.78 17.11
C GLN A 253 -10.18 29.67 16.04
N ALA A 254 -10.47 30.98 16.06
CA ALA A 254 -9.88 31.95 15.15
C ALA A 254 -8.36 32.08 15.36
N ILE A 255 -7.91 32.22 16.61
CA ILE A 255 -6.47 32.30 16.95
C ILE A 255 -5.73 31.04 16.49
N ILE A 256 -6.26 29.85 16.82
CA ILE A 256 -5.65 28.58 16.41
C ILE A 256 -5.60 28.47 14.89
N SER A 257 -6.69 28.81 14.19
CA SER A 257 -6.73 28.79 12.72
C SER A 257 -5.69 29.71 12.11
N VAL A 258 -5.52 30.93 12.62
CA VAL A 258 -4.49 31.88 12.15
C VAL A 258 -3.09 31.33 12.38
N ILE A 259 -2.81 30.77 13.56
CA ILE A 259 -1.51 30.15 13.86
C ILE A 259 -1.22 28.99 12.90
N VAL A 260 -2.21 28.12 12.64
CA VAL A 260 -2.06 26.99 11.72
C VAL A 260 -1.84 27.47 10.28
N VAL A 261 -2.62 28.44 9.81
CA VAL A 261 -2.43 29.03 8.46
C VAL A 261 -1.05 29.64 8.32
N PHE A 262 -0.59 30.39 9.33
CA PHE A 262 0.75 30.96 9.32
C PHE A 262 1.83 29.88 9.33
N ALA A 263 1.71 28.84 10.17
CA ALA A 263 2.65 27.73 10.20
C ALA A 263 2.71 26.99 8.85
N VAL A 264 1.55 26.74 8.22
CA VAL A 264 1.48 26.14 6.88
C VAL A 264 2.17 27.05 5.86
N TYR A 265 1.89 28.36 5.87
CA TYR A 265 2.52 29.33 4.97
C TYR A 265 4.04 29.32 5.08
N GLN A 266 4.60 29.22 6.29
CA GLN A 266 6.05 29.11 6.51
C GLN A 266 6.67 27.82 5.97
N THR A 267 5.84 26.80 5.70
CA THR A 267 6.28 25.50 5.15
C THR A 267 6.06 25.36 3.64
N ILE A 268 5.40 26.33 3.00
CA ILE A 268 5.21 26.32 1.54
C ILE A 268 6.57 26.49 0.88
N SER A 269 7.01 25.49 0.12
CA SER A 269 8.17 25.60 -0.76
C SER A 269 7.88 26.55 -1.91
N ALA A 270 8.91 27.21 -2.43
CA ALA A 270 8.78 28.14 -3.57
C ALA A 270 8.22 27.47 -4.85
N GLU A 271 8.33 26.14 -4.97
CA GLU A 271 7.80 25.36 -6.09
C GLU A 271 6.57 24.55 -5.66
N MET A 272 5.51 24.58 -6.48
CA MET A 272 4.38 23.66 -6.36
C MET A 272 4.86 22.23 -6.65
N GLN A 273 4.92 21.40 -5.62
CA GLN A 273 5.12 19.97 -5.80
C GLN A 273 3.79 19.35 -6.26
N ALA A 274 3.79 18.76 -7.46
CA ALA A 274 2.61 18.09 -7.97
C ALA A 274 2.18 16.96 -7.01
N PHE A 275 0.88 16.78 -6.83
CA PHE A 275 0.34 15.69 -6.02
C PHE A 275 0.91 14.33 -6.48
N ILE A 276 1.10 13.38 -5.56
CA ILE A 276 1.83 12.13 -5.81
C ILE A 276 1.35 11.36 -7.06
N TYR A 277 0.07 11.49 -7.45
CA TYR A 277 -0.51 10.86 -8.64
C TYR A 277 -0.14 11.50 -9.98
N PHE A 278 0.45 12.69 -9.98
CA PHE A 278 0.94 13.39 -11.17
C PHE A 278 2.46 13.33 -11.30
N GLN A 279 3.14 12.52 -10.46
CA GLN A 279 4.60 12.37 -10.45
C GLN A 279 5.08 11.03 -11.02
N PHE A 280 4.26 10.38 -11.86
CA PHE A 280 4.50 9.06 -12.42
C PHE A 280 4.63 9.09 -13.94
#